data_AF-A0A1N7HA66-F1
#
_entry.id   AF-A0A1N7HA66-F1
#
_cell.length_a   1.000
_cell.length_b   1.000
_cell.length_c   1.000
_cell.angle_alpha   90.00
_cell.angle_beta   90.00
_cell.angle_gamma   90.00
#
_symmetry.space_group_name_H-M   'P 1'
#
loop_
_entity.id
_entity.type
_entity.pdbx_description
1 polymer ?
#
loop_
_entity_poly.entity_id
_entity_poly.type
_entity_poly.pdbx_seq_one_letter_code
_entity_poly.pdbx_strand_id
1 'polypeptide(L)'
;MKSTERTADEWEQYLEEHPDEVLMFVDADYEIHTFEHDQEDDELCFLRGGTYGYDYEGSRVALEAFAEDDSDIHKLVSRDKEYTERKRLTDGEYDTPTEWAECKRQMETEQQEANT
;
A
#
# COMPACT_ATOMS: atom_id res chain seq x y z
N MET A 1 0.21 -16.45 13.31
CA MET A 1 -0.64 -16.24 12.13
C MET A 1 -0.79 -14.76 11.98
N LYS A 2 -0.16 -14.18 10.96
CA LYS A 2 -0.43 -12.80 10.54
C LYS A 2 -0.53 -12.86 9.02
N SER A 3 -1.61 -13.51 8.57
CA SER A 3 -2.24 -13.17 7.30
C SER A 3 -2.65 -11.69 7.45
N THR A 4 -2.43 -10.90 6.41
CA THR A 4 -2.63 -9.45 6.34
C THR A 4 -3.78 -8.96 7.22
N GLU A 5 -3.61 -7.80 7.88
CA GLU A 5 -4.54 -7.30 8.91
C GLU A 5 -6.01 -7.15 8.44
N ARG A 6 -6.25 -7.22 7.13
CA ARG A 6 -7.55 -7.11 6.46
C ARG A 6 -7.63 -8.09 5.27
N THR A 7 -8.83 -8.59 5.01
CA THR A 7 -9.24 -9.26 3.76
C THR A 7 -9.31 -8.25 2.61
N ALA A 8 -9.42 -8.75 1.37
CA ALA A 8 -9.56 -7.86 0.22
C ALA A 8 -10.82 -6.99 0.29
N ASP A 9 -11.95 -7.52 0.74
CA ASP A 9 -13.19 -6.75 0.95
C ASP A 9 -12.99 -5.64 1.99
N GLU A 10 -12.30 -5.93 3.09
CA GLU A 10 -11.99 -4.94 4.13
C GLU A 10 -11.01 -3.87 3.64
N TRP A 11 -10.06 -4.22 2.77
CA TRP A 11 -9.17 -3.25 2.14
C TRP A 11 -9.88 -2.36 1.14
N GLU A 12 -10.73 -2.93 0.29
CA GLU A 12 -11.52 -2.18 -0.69
C GLU A 12 -12.46 -1.20 0.01
N GLN A 13 -13.22 -1.66 1.02
CA GLN A 13 -14.07 -0.80 1.83
C GLN A 13 -13.25 0.30 2.53
N TYR A 14 -12.07 -0.02 3.05
CA TYR A 14 -11.22 0.98 3.68
C TYR A 14 -10.80 2.07 2.70
N LEU A 15 -10.37 1.70 1.49
CA LEU A 15 -9.94 2.67 0.48
C LEU A 15 -11.11 3.52 -0.05
N GLU A 16 -12.32 2.96 -0.11
CA GLU A 16 -13.56 3.69 -0.41
C GLU A 16 -13.86 4.74 0.69
N GLU A 17 -13.73 4.37 1.96
CA GLU A 17 -13.96 5.27 3.11
C GLU A 17 -12.84 6.32 3.28
N HIS A 18 -11.63 6.04 2.77
CA HIS A 18 -10.41 6.84 2.91
C HIS A 18 -9.74 7.14 1.54
N PRO A 19 -10.40 7.90 0.64
CA PRO A 19 -9.93 8.13 -0.73
C PRO A 19 -8.67 9.02 -0.83
N ASP A 20 -8.25 9.62 0.28
CA ASP A 20 -7.00 10.37 0.43
C ASP A 20 -5.82 9.49 0.85
N GLU A 21 -6.04 8.19 1.04
CA GLU A 21 -5.01 7.20 1.35
C GLU A 21 -4.84 6.21 0.19
N VAL A 22 -3.64 5.66 0.11
CA VAL A 22 -3.27 4.64 -0.86
C VAL A 22 -2.56 3.50 -0.14
N LEU A 23 -2.86 2.29 -0.57
CA LEU A 23 -2.20 1.08 -0.09
C LEU A 23 -1.05 0.76 -1.03
N MET A 24 0.18 0.95 -0.56
CA MET A 24 1.38 0.56 -1.28
C MET A 24 1.81 -0.85 -0.88
N PHE A 25 2.20 -1.67 -1.85
CA PHE A 25 2.66 -3.04 -1.63
C PHE A 25 3.91 -3.31 -2.46
N VAL A 26 4.85 -4.10 -1.94
CA VAL A 26 6.02 -4.57 -2.69
C VAL A 26 5.93 -6.08 -2.84
N ASP A 27 5.89 -6.56 -4.08
CA ASP A 27 5.78 -7.99 -4.36
C ASP A 27 7.12 -8.74 -4.26
N ALA A 28 7.06 -10.06 -4.50
CA ALA A 28 8.23 -10.94 -4.44
C ALA A 28 9.31 -10.61 -5.49
N ASP A 29 8.96 -9.92 -6.57
CA ASP A 29 9.85 -9.45 -7.63
C ASP A 29 10.39 -8.03 -7.36
N TYR A 30 10.11 -7.46 -6.18
CA TYR A 30 10.43 -6.09 -5.78
C TYR A 30 9.74 -5.03 -6.63
N GLU A 31 8.62 -5.37 -7.29
CA GLU A 31 7.76 -4.38 -7.94
C GLU A 31 6.90 -3.66 -6.89
N ILE A 32 6.85 -2.33 -6.99
CA ILE A 32 6.05 -1.48 -6.10
C ILE A 32 4.68 -1.26 -6.75
N HIS A 33 3.63 -1.72 -6.10
CA HIS A 33 2.27 -1.56 -6.54
C HIS A 33 1.49 -0.61 -5.64
N THR A 34 0.41 -0.04 -6.16
CA THR A 34 -0.46 0.86 -5.39
C THR A 34 -1.92 0.56 -5.68
N PHE A 35 -2.71 0.40 -4.62
CA PHE A 35 -4.17 0.39 -4.67
C PHE A 35 -4.70 1.72 -4.15
N GLU A 36 -5.63 2.32 -4.89
CA GLU A 36 -6.35 3.52 -4.49
C GLU A 36 -7.81 3.42 -4.94
N HIS A 37 -8.71 4.18 -4.31
CA HIS A 37 -10.07 4.31 -4.79
C HIS A 37 -10.18 5.54 -5.70
N ASP A 38 -10.60 5.34 -6.95
CA ASP A 38 -10.84 6.43 -7.89
C ASP A 38 -12.19 7.09 -7.57
N GLN A 39 -12.17 8.39 -7.24
CA GLN A 39 -13.39 9.14 -6.92
C GLN A 39 -14.19 9.56 -8.16
N GLU A 40 -13.57 9.59 -9.34
CA GLU A 40 -14.26 10.00 -10.57
C GLU A 40 -15.11 8.85 -11.12
N ASP A 41 -14.54 7.65 -11.14
CA ASP A 41 -15.18 6.44 -11.68
C ASP A 41 -15.83 5.58 -10.59
N ASP A 42 -15.64 5.88 -9.30
CA ASP A 42 -16.18 5.16 -8.14
C ASP A 42 -15.74 3.68 -8.12
N GLU A 43 -14.46 3.44 -8.42
CA GLU A 43 -13.89 2.11 -8.61
C GLU A 43 -12.53 1.95 -7.93
N LEU A 44 -12.27 0.74 -7.43
CA LEU A 44 -10.94 0.33 -6.98
C LEU A 44 -9.97 0.34 -8.16
N CYS A 45 -8.81 0.95 -7.95
CA CYS A 45 -7.82 1.13 -8.98
C CYS A 45 -6.45 0.60 -8.55
N PHE A 46 -5.75 -0.05 -9.49
CA PHE A 46 -4.47 -0.68 -9.27
C PHE A 46 -3.43 -0.12 -10.24
N LEU A 47 -2.35 0.39 -9.67
CA LEU A 47 -1.17 0.86 -10.37
C LEU A 47 -0.05 -0.16 -10.22
N ARG A 48 0.31 -0.80 -11.33
CA ARG A 48 1.43 -1.74 -11.37
C ARG A 48 2.76 -1.00 -11.55
N GLY A 49 3.70 -1.27 -10.66
CA GLY A 49 5.02 -0.64 -10.64
C GLY A 49 5.70 -0.58 -12.01
N GLY A 50 5.98 0.63 -12.50
CA GLY A 50 6.74 0.86 -13.74
C GLY A 50 5.92 0.96 -15.03
N THR A 51 4.62 0.67 -15.00
CA THR A 51 3.71 0.86 -16.14
C THR A 51 2.81 2.08 -15.92
N TYR A 52 2.77 2.99 -16.89
CA TYR A 52 1.89 4.17 -16.87
C TYR A 52 0.44 3.80 -17.21
N GLY A 53 -0.16 2.89 -16.45
CA GLY A 53 -1.53 2.44 -16.71
C GLY A 53 -2.21 1.97 -15.43
N TYR A 54 -3.39 2.53 -15.20
CA TYR A 54 -4.37 2.02 -14.25
C TYR A 54 -5.04 0.78 -14.84
N ASP A 55 -5.14 -0.30 -14.07
CA ASP A 55 -5.87 -1.51 -14.44
C ASP A 55 -7.09 -1.68 -13.53
N TYR A 56 -8.26 -1.22 -13.98
CA TYR A 56 -9.51 -1.33 -13.24
C TYR A 56 -10.05 -2.79 -13.24
N GLU A 57 -9.95 -3.51 -14.38
CA GLU A 57 -10.50 -4.88 -14.51
C GLU A 57 -9.70 -5.93 -13.70
N GLY A 58 -8.39 -5.71 -13.52
CA GLY A 58 -7.50 -6.56 -12.74
C GLY A 58 -7.37 -6.19 -11.26
N SER A 59 -7.85 -5.01 -10.85
CA SER A 59 -7.62 -4.45 -9.51
C SER A 59 -8.07 -5.38 -8.40
N ARG A 60 -9.29 -5.92 -8.50
CA ARG A 60 -9.87 -6.73 -7.43
C ARG A 60 -9.15 -8.06 -7.23
N VAL A 61 -8.74 -8.70 -8.32
CA VAL A 61 -7.97 -9.96 -8.30
C VAL A 61 -6.58 -9.73 -7.72
N ALA A 62 -5.95 -8.60 -8.08
CA ALA A 62 -4.66 -8.22 -7.52
C ALA A 62 -4.75 -7.96 -6.01
N LEU A 63 -5.82 -7.30 -5.55
CA LEU A 63 -6.03 -7.05 -4.12
C LEU A 63 -6.29 -8.36 -3.34
N GLU A 64 -7.00 -9.30 -3.95
CA GLU A 64 -7.21 -10.66 -3.42
C GLU A 64 -5.89 -11.40 -3.23
N ALA A 65 -5.06 -11.43 -4.28
CA ALA A 65 -3.75 -12.07 -4.22
C ALA A 65 -2.84 -11.41 -3.16
N PHE A 66 -2.92 -10.08 -3.03
CA PHE A 66 -2.22 -9.33 -2.00
C PHE A 66 -2.70 -9.69 -0.58
N ALA A 67 -4.02 -9.73 -0.34
CA ALA A 67 -4.57 -10.06 0.97
C ALA A 67 -4.33 -11.53 1.37
N GLU A 68 -4.04 -12.40 0.40
CA GLU A 68 -3.61 -13.78 0.66
C GLU A 68 -2.09 -13.91 0.85
N ASP A 69 -1.30 -12.88 0.52
CA ASP A 69 0.16 -12.90 0.65
C ASP A 69 0.60 -12.66 2.11
N ASP A 70 1.28 -13.66 2.68
CA ASP A 70 1.84 -13.62 4.03
C ASP A 70 3.12 -12.74 4.14
N SER A 71 3.58 -12.12 3.05
CA SER A 71 4.82 -11.33 3.03
C SER A 71 4.78 -10.07 3.91
N ASP A 72 3.59 -9.53 4.21
CA ASP A 72 3.36 -8.33 5.06
C ASP A 72 4.18 -7.09 4.62
N ILE A 73 4.59 -7.00 3.35
CA ILE A 73 5.40 -5.88 2.84
C ILE A 73 4.51 -4.82 2.22
N HIS A 74 3.72 -4.15 3.06
CA HIS A 74 2.81 -3.10 2.63
C HIS A 74 2.83 -1.89 3.56
N LYS A 75 2.35 -0.77 3.04
CA LYS A 75 2.25 0.50 3.76
C LYS A 75 1.06 1.29 3.25
N LEU A 76 0.16 1.62 4.17
CA LEU A 76 -0.86 2.62 3.92
C LEU A 76 -0.27 4.03 4.11
N VAL A 77 -0.38 4.89 3.10
CA VAL A 77 0.15 6.26 3.13
C VAL A 77 -0.87 7.23 2.54
N SER A 78 -0.82 8.51 2.93
CA SER A 78 -1.61 9.54 2.24
C SER A 78 -1.19 9.65 0.77
N ARG A 79 -2.15 9.90 -0.13
CA ARG A 79 -1.93 10.06 -1.58
C ARG A 79 -0.84 11.08 -1.91
N ASP A 80 -0.77 12.20 -1.19
CA ASP A 80 0.28 13.22 -1.34
C ASP A 80 1.70 12.72 -1.03
N LYS A 81 1.84 11.64 -0.26
CA LYS A 81 3.12 11.04 0.13
C LYS A 81 3.51 9.82 -0.70
N GLU A 82 2.58 9.23 -1.45
CA GLU A 82 2.81 8.04 -2.29
C GLU A 82 4.09 8.19 -3.12
N TYR A 83 4.17 9.26 -3.91
CA TYR A 83 5.30 9.49 -4.80
C TYR A 83 6.64 9.57 -4.04
N THR A 84 6.63 10.23 -2.89
CA THR A 84 7.84 10.35 -2.06
C THR A 84 8.25 8.98 -1.53
N GLU A 85 7.32 8.20 -1.01
CA GLU A 85 7.59 6.87 -0.45
C GLU A 85 8.07 5.88 -1.52
N ARG A 86 7.41 5.87 -2.70
CA ARG A 86 7.85 5.08 -3.85
C ARG A 86 9.25 5.47 -4.30
N LYS A 87 9.55 6.77 -4.31
CA LYS A 87 10.89 7.25 -4.65
C LYS A 87 11.94 6.77 -3.66
N ARG A 88 11.67 6.83 -2.35
CA ARG A 88 12.62 6.32 -1.32
C ARG A 88 12.94 4.84 -1.50
N LEU A 89 11.91 4.03 -1.76
CA LEU A 89 12.06 2.62 -2.10
C LEU A 89 12.91 2.43 -3.37
N THR A 90 12.61 3.19 -4.44
CA THR A 90 13.31 3.09 -5.74
C THR A 90 14.77 3.55 -5.66
N ASP A 91 15.04 4.60 -4.88
CA ASP A 91 16.38 5.16 -4.69
C ASP A 91 17.24 4.29 -3.73
N GLY A 92 16.66 3.24 -3.13
CA GLY A 92 17.36 2.33 -2.23
C GLY A 92 17.69 2.96 -0.88
N GLU A 93 16.83 3.83 -0.34
CA GLU A 93 17.00 4.42 0.99
C GLU A 93 16.98 3.36 2.11
N TYR A 94 16.37 2.21 1.84
CA TYR A 94 16.26 1.07 2.73
C TYR A 94 17.03 -0.14 2.17
N ASP A 95 17.65 -0.93 3.05
CA ASP A 95 18.39 -2.13 2.62
C ASP A 95 17.43 -3.23 2.13
N THR A 96 16.18 -3.22 2.63
CA THR A 96 15.12 -4.17 2.22
C THR A 96 13.73 -3.52 2.20
N PRO A 97 12.79 -4.03 1.39
CA PRO A 97 11.39 -3.63 1.45
C PRO A 97 10.73 -3.85 2.82
N THR A 98 11.12 -4.89 3.56
CA THR A 98 10.63 -5.13 4.92
C THR A 98 11.02 -3.98 5.87
N GLU A 99 12.24 -3.47 5.77
CA GLU A 99 12.69 -2.32 6.57
C GLU A 99 11.86 -1.07 6.25
N TRP A 100 11.55 -0.84 4.97
CA TRP A 100 10.63 0.24 4.56
C TRP A 100 9.24 0.11 5.20
N ALA A 101 8.66 -1.09 5.17
CA ALA A 101 7.35 -1.37 5.77
C ALA A 101 7.38 -1.16 7.29
N GLU A 102 8.47 -1.56 7.95
CA GLU A 102 8.65 -1.45 9.40
C GLU A 102 8.93 -0.02 9.90
N CYS A 103 9.58 0.83 9.09
CA CYS A 103 9.90 2.20 9.45
C CYS A 103 8.63 3.03 9.82
N LYS A 104 7.47 2.67 9.28
CA LYS A 104 6.17 3.25 9.66
C LYS A 104 5.82 3.02 11.14
N ARG A 105 6.10 1.82 11.67
CA ARG A 105 5.73 1.43 13.05
C ARG A 105 6.47 2.26 14.10
N GLN A 106 7.70 2.70 13.82
CA GLN A 106 8.46 3.54 14.75
C GLN A 106 7.88 4.96 14.86
N MET A 107 7.52 5.60 13.75
CA MET A 107 6.98 6.97 13.79
C MET A 107 5.60 7.05 14.44
N GLU A 108 4.74 6.05 14.23
CA GLU A 108 3.40 6.00 14.86
C GLU A 108 3.49 5.72 16.37
N THR A 109 4.43 4.87 16.80
CA THR A 109 4.69 4.59 18.22
C THR A 109 5.24 5.83 18.93
N GLU A 110 6.20 6.53 18.33
CA GLU A 110 6.79 7.74 18.90
C GLU A 110 5.78 8.91 18.99
N GLN A 111 4.85 9.02 18.03
CA GLN A 111 3.80 10.05 18.06
C GLN A 111 2.72 9.78 19.13
N GLN A 112 2.46 8.51 19.46
CA GLN A 112 1.55 8.11 20.55
C GLN A 112 2.21 8.32 21.93
N GLU A 113 3.49 7.98 22.08
CA GLU A 113 4.23 8.21 23.32
C GLU A 113 4.45 9.71 23.61
N ALA A 114 4.61 10.54 22.56
CA ALA A 114 4.76 11.99 22.73
C ALA A 114 3.47 12.74 23.11
N ASN A 115 2.30 12.11 22.95
CA ASN A 115 0.98 12.69 23.24
C ASN A 115 0.33 12.13 24.53
N THR A 116 1.07 11.35 25.33
CA THR A 116 0.65 10.79 26.62
C THR A 116 1.44 11.41 27.77
#